data_AF-A0A1R1PLK4-F1
#
_entry.id   AF-A0A1R1PLK4-F1
#
_cell.length_a   1.000
_cell.length_b   1.000
_cell.length_c   1.000
_cell.angle_alpha   90.00
_cell.angle_beta   90.00
_cell.angle_gamma   90.00
#
_symmetry.space_group_name_H-M   'P 1'
#
loop_
_entity.id
_entity.type
_entity.pdbx_description
1 polymer ?
#
loop_
_entity_poly.entity_id
_entity_poly.type
_entity_poly.pdbx_seq_one_letter_code
_entity_poly.pdbx_strand_id
1 'polypeptide(L)'
;MLGYDIKWASFNVIEVMALASYEEKRIGYLAAIQSFHEETEVLMLTTNLFRKDLMSRDVMEVSLALEGLNELMTRDLGLDLIEDILRVSKHEFGFIRKKAIFVLYKLLKKSNEVASRVIPILKERLGDDDNGNFIESLLFCFYNTFIKVSIHFQ
;
A
#
# COMPACT_ATOMS: atom_id res chain seq x y z
N MET A 1 14.43 -12.02 -9.33
CA MET A 1 14.26 -11.90 -10.80
C MET A 1 15.60 -12.14 -11.47
N LEU A 2 15.62 -12.66 -12.71
CA LEU A 2 16.83 -13.01 -13.48
C LEU A 2 17.71 -11.81 -13.90
N GLY A 3 17.39 -10.59 -13.44
CA GLY A 3 18.17 -9.37 -13.72
C GLY A 3 17.89 -8.71 -15.06
N TYR A 4 16.94 -9.23 -15.85
CA TYR A 4 16.54 -8.63 -17.12
C TYR A 4 15.64 -7.41 -16.92
N ASP A 5 15.81 -6.39 -17.76
CA ASP A 5 14.93 -5.23 -17.83
C ASP A 5 13.56 -5.64 -18.40
N ILE A 6 12.50 -5.29 -17.68
CA ILE A 6 11.10 -5.60 -18.01
C ILE A 6 10.24 -4.36 -18.16
N LYS A 7 10.83 -3.17 -18.31
CA LYS A 7 10.09 -1.91 -18.56
C LYS A 7 9.12 -2.00 -19.74
N TRP A 8 9.44 -2.80 -20.76
CA TRP A 8 8.57 -3.03 -21.92
C TRP A 8 7.21 -3.65 -21.54
N ALA A 9 7.14 -4.37 -20.43
CA ALA A 9 5.93 -5.04 -19.97
C ALA A 9 5.09 -4.18 -19.00
N SER A 10 5.55 -2.99 -18.61
CA SER A 10 4.91 -2.20 -17.55
C SER A 10 3.46 -1.83 -17.88
N PHE A 11 3.13 -1.60 -19.15
CA PHE A 11 1.75 -1.32 -19.56
C PHE A 11 0.85 -2.56 -19.44
N ASN A 12 1.31 -3.72 -19.90
CA ASN A 12 0.57 -4.98 -19.78
C ASN A 12 0.30 -5.34 -18.31
N VAL A 13 1.24 -5.03 -17.40
CA VAL A 13 1.04 -5.21 -15.95
C VAL A 13 -0.14 -4.37 -15.45
N ILE A 14 -0.24 -3.11 -15.88
CA ILE A 14 -1.36 -2.22 -15.51
C ILE A 14 -2.69 -2.74 -16.08
N GLU A 15 -2.69 -3.23 -17.32
CA GLU A 15 -3.88 -3.84 -17.91
C GLU A 15 -4.37 -5.03 -17.08
N VAL A 16 -3.46 -5.90 -16.64
CA VAL A 16 -3.79 -7.05 -15.79
C VAL A 16 -4.31 -6.59 -14.42
N MET A 17 -3.73 -5.53 -13.82
CA MET A 17 -4.26 -4.93 -12.59
C MET A 17 -5.68 -4.39 -12.75
N ALA A 18 -6.05 -3.93 -13.95
CA ALA A 18 -7.37 -3.35 -14.22
C ALA A 18 -8.48 -4.37 -14.46
N LEU A 19 -8.14 -5.66 -14.59
CA LEU A 19 -9.09 -6.75 -14.82
C LEU A 19 -10.06 -6.92 -13.64
N ALA A 20 -11.23 -7.50 -13.92
CA ALA A 20 -12.29 -7.70 -12.93
C ALA A 20 -12.09 -8.97 -12.08
N SER A 21 -11.32 -9.95 -12.57
CA SER A 21 -11.03 -11.18 -11.83
C SER A 21 -10.05 -10.90 -10.70
N TYR A 22 -10.40 -11.28 -9.48
CA TYR A 22 -9.54 -11.12 -8.31
C TYR A 22 -8.19 -11.84 -8.49
N GLU A 23 -8.18 -13.04 -9.07
CA GLU A 23 -6.96 -13.83 -9.27
C GLU A 23 -5.99 -13.14 -10.25
N GLU A 24 -6.52 -12.61 -11.35
CA GLU A 24 -5.72 -11.88 -12.34
C GLU A 24 -5.20 -10.57 -11.76
N LYS A 25 -6.07 -9.84 -11.07
CA LYS A 25 -5.73 -8.61 -10.37
C LYS A 25 -4.62 -8.86 -9.35
N ARG A 26 -4.70 -9.94 -8.56
CA ARG A 26 -3.67 -10.34 -7.59
C ARG A 26 -2.32 -10.59 -8.25
N ILE A 27 -2.30 -11.24 -9.42
CA ILE A 27 -1.08 -11.41 -10.21
C ILE A 27 -0.57 -10.06 -10.72
N GLY A 28 -1.44 -9.18 -11.20
CA GLY A 28 -1.10 -7.83 -11.65
C GLY A 28 -0.45 -6.99 -10.56
N TYR A 29 -1.05 -6.96 -9.37
CA TYR A 29 -0.49 -6.26 -8.21
C TYR A 29 0.88 -6.82 -7.82
N LEU A 30 1.04 -8.14 -7.78
CA LEU A 30 2.34 -8.75 -7.49
C LEU A 30 3.38 -8.39 -8.55
N ALA A 31 3.01 -8.46 -9.83
CA ALA A 31 3.89 -8.09 -10.93
C ALA A 31 4.32 -6.61 -10.83
N ALA A 32 3.39 -5.72 -10.49
CA ALA A 32 3.69 -4.31 -10.27
C ALA A 32 4.66 -4.11 -9.11
N ILE A 33 4.44 -4.75 -7.95
CA ILE A 33 5.35 -4.69 -6.79
C ILE A 33 6.77 -5.12 -7.15
N GLN A 34 6.92 -6.12 -8.02
CA GLN A 34 8.24 -6.63 -8.41
C GLN A 34 8.92 -5.82 -9.51
N SER A 35 8.15 -5.15 -10.37
CA SER A 35 8.66 -4.53 -11.60
C SER A 35 8.69 -3.01 -11.56
N PHE A 36 7.85 -2.37 -10.74
CA PHE A 36 7.73 -0.92 -10.69
C PHE A 36 8.65 -0.34 -9.62
N HIS A 37 9.19 0.81 -9.96
CA HIS A 37 10.01 1.67 -9.12
C HIS A 37 9.40 3.08 -9.06
N GLU A 38 9.84 3.91 -8.13
CA GLU A 38 9.29 5.27 -7.96
C GLU A 38 9.42 6.14 -9.23
N GLU A 39 10.41 5.86 -10.07
CA GLU A 39 10.67 6.54 -11.36
C GLU A 39 9.89 5.94 -12.54
N THR A 40 9.03 4.96 -12.29
CA THR A 40 8.26 4.31 -13.37
C THR A 40 7.21 5.28 -13.91
N GLU A 41 7.39 5.72 -15.15
CA GLU A 41 6.54 6.74 -15.80
C GLU A 41 5.06 6.39 -15.76
N VAL A 42 4.73 5.10 -15.85
CA VAL A 42 3.35 4.63 -15.87
C VAL A 42 2.71 4.51 -14.49
N LEU A 43 3.44 4.73 -13.40
CA LEU A 43 2.93 4.58 -12.03
C LEU A 43 1.73 5.50 -11.77
N MET A 44 1.72 6.71 -12.33
CA MET A 44 0.61 7.65 -12.19
C MET A 44 -0.72 7.11 -12.75
N LEU A 45 -0.67 6.22 -13.75
CA LEU A 45 -1.87 5.59 -14.32
C LEU A 45 -2.55 4.63 -13.32
N THR A 46 -1.80 4.13 -12.34
CA THR A 46 -2.32 3.21 -11.32
C THR A 46 -3.19 3.91 -10.28
N THR A 47 -3.11 5.24 -10.14
CA THR A 47 -3.87 6.04 -9.16
C THR A 47 -5.37 5.76 -9.21
N ASN A 48 -5.94 5.72 -10.43
CA ASN A 48 -7.36 5.45 -10.60
C ASN A 48 -7.72 3.98 -10.34
N LEU A 49 -6.80 3.04 -10.58
CA LEU A 49 -7.00 1.62 -10.26
C LEU A 49 -7.03 1.43 -8.75
N PHE A 50 -6.06 1.98 -8.02
CA PHE A 50 -6.05 1.98 -6.57
C PHE A 50 -7.31 2.61 -5.99
N ARG A 51 -7.72 3.78 -6.50
CA ARG A 51 -8.94 4.44 -6.04
C ARG A 51 -10.16 3.53 -6.23
N LYS A 52 -10.32 2.94 -7.42
CA LYS A 52 -11.42 2.00 -7.70
C LYS A 52 -11.41 0.82 -6.73
N ASP A 53 -10.26 0.20 -6.51
CA ASP A 53 -10.15 -1.00 -5.68
C ASP A 53 -10.31 -0.70 -4.19
N LEU A 54 -9.82 0.45 -3.69
CA LEU A 54 -10.07 0.92 -2.32
C LEU A 54 -11.55 1.24 -2.08
N MET A 55 -12.29 1.61 -3.13
CA MET A 55 -13.73 1.87 -3.09
C MET A 55 -14.57 0.61 -3.34
N SER A 56 -13.95 -0.56 -3.54
CA SER A 56 -14.67 -1.81 -3.78
C SER A 56 -15.50 -2.24 -2.57
N ARG A 57 -16.58 -2.99 -2.86
CA ARG A 57 -17.37 -3.68 -1.84
C ARG A 57 -16.72 -4.99 -1.41
N ASP A 58 -15.83 -5.52 -2.24
CA ASP A 58 -15.09 -6.74 -1.93
C ASP A 58 -13.91 -6.39 -1.02
N VAL A 59 -13.97 -6.93 0.19
CA VAL A 59 -12.96 -6.74 1.24
C VAL A 59 -11.59 -7.25 0.79
N MET A 60 -11.54 -8.30 -0.03
CA MET A 60 -10.30 -8.87 -0.54
C MET A 60 -9.64 -7.95 -1.57
N GLU A 61 -10.43 -7.27 -2.41
CA GLU A 61 -9.92 -6.27 -3.34
C GLU A 61 -9.36 -5.05 -2.60
N VAL A 62 -10.07 -4.55 -1.59
CA VAL A 62 -9.58 -3.44 -0.74
C VAL A 62 -8.29 -3.85 -0.03
N SER A 63 -8.24 -5.06 0.51
CA SER A 63 -7.06 -5.64 1.15
C SER A 63 -5.85 -5.70 0.20
N LEU A 64 -6.06 -6.15 -1.03
CA LEU A 64 -5.03 -6.27 -2.06
C LEU A 64 -4.52 -4.88 -2.49
N ALA A 65 -5.43 -3.92 -2.68
CA ALA A 65 -5.06 -2.55 -3.01
C ALA A 65 -4.22 -1.90 -1.90
N LEU A 66 -4.54 -2.13 -0.62
CA LEU A 66 -3.73 -1.63 0.49
C LEU A 66 -2.33 -2.25 0.53
N GLU A 67 -2.19 -3.55 0.24
CA GLU A 67 -0.88 -4.21 0.13
C GLU A 67 -0.05 -3.66 -1.03
N GLY A 68 -0.65 -3.54 -2.22
CA GLY A 68 0.00 -2.95 -3.38
C GLY A 68 0.42 -1.51 -3.16
N LEU A 69 -0.45 -0.72 -2.53
CA LEU A 69 -0.19 0.68 -2.23
C LEU A 69 0.90 0.81 -1.17
N ASN A 70 0.95 -0.08 -0.19
CA ASN A 70 2.03 -0.10 0.78
C ASN A 70 3.39 -0.26 0.10
N GLU A 71 3.54 -1.12 -0.90
CA GLU A 71 4.83 -1.31 -1.58
C GLU A 71 5.14 -0.19 -2.58
N LEU A 72 4.17 0.17 -3.42
CA LEU A 72 4.34 1.09 -4.56
C LEU A 72 4.17 2.58 -4.20
N MET A 73 3.93 2.91 -2.93
CA MET A 73 3.68 4.28 -2.47
C MET A 73 4.76 5.28 -2.93
N THR A 74 4.38 6.25 -3.75
CA THR A 74 5.14 7.49 -3.97
C THR A 74 4.49 8.64 -3.21
N ARG A 75 5.18 9.79 -3.10
CA ARG A 75 4.64 10.98 -2.45
C ARG A 75 3.35 11.43 -3.14
N ASP A 76 3.39 11.57 -4.47
CA ASP A 76 2.27 12.10 -5.24
C ASP A 76 1.06 11.14 -5.21
N LEU A 77 1.30 9.84 -5.41
CA LEU A 77 0.26 8.81 -5.33
C LEU A 77 -0.44 8.80 -3.96
N GLY A 78 0.34 8.90 -2.89
CA GLY A 78 -0.21 8.90 -1.53
C GLY A 78 -1.01 10.16 -1.19
N LEU A 79 -0.57 11.32 -1.69
CA LEU A 79 -1.32 12.57 -1.56
C LEU A 79 -2.65 12.52 -2.32
N ASP A 80 -2.65 11.94 -3.52
CA ASP A 80 -3.86 11.79 -4.35
C ASP A 80 -4.89 10.82 -3.75
N LEU A 81 -4.43 9.84 -2.95
CA LEU A 81 -5.27 8.78 -2.37
C LEU A 81 -5.53 8.96 -0.88
N ILE A 82 -5.07 10.04 -0.24
CA ILE A 82 -5.15 10.20 1.21
C ILE A 82 -6.59 10.10 1.74
N GLU A 83 -7.56 10.72 1.07
CA GLU A 83 -8.97 10.67 1.48
C GLU A 83 -9.50 9.23 1.44
N ASP A 84 -9.15 8.49 0.40
CA ASP A 84 -9.57 7.11 0.19
C ASP A 84 -8.99 6.20 1.30
N ILE A 85 -7.70 6.37 1.62
CA ILE A 85 -7.03 5.61 2.69
C ILE A 85 -7.59 5.96 4.07
N LEU A 86 -7.84 7.25 4.33
CA LEU A 86 -8.43 7.71 5.60
C LEU A 86 -9.83 7.12 5.81
N ARG A 87 -10.62 7.00 4.74
CA ARG A 87 -11.94 6.34 4.78
C ARG A 87 -11.79 4.85 5.12
N VAL A 88 -10.86 4.16 4.46
CA VAL A 88 -10.59 2.72 4.68
C VAL A 88 -10.01 2.45 6.07
N SER A 89 -9.34 3.42 6.71
CA SER A 89 -8.89 3.29 8.11
C SER A 89 -10.04 3.16 9.14
N LYS A 90 -11.28 3.46 8.73
CA LYS A 90 -12.51 3.32 9.52
C LYS A 90 -13.39 2.14 9.08
N HIS A 91 -12.85 1.21 8.29
CA HIS A 91 -13.58 0.04 7.80
C HIS A 91 -14.11 -0.85 8.96
N GLU A 92 -15.21 -1.57 8.76
CA GLU A 92 -15.81 -2.44 9.79
C GLU A 92 -14.88 -3.60 10.21
N PHE A 93 -14.16 -4.19 9.25
CA PHE A 93 -13.16 -5.25 9.49
C PHE A 93 -11.85 -4.72 10.06
N GLY A 94 -11.45 -5.26 11.22
CA GLY A 94 -10.22 -4.88 11.91
C GLY A 94 -8.95 -5.07 11.07
N PHE A 95 -8.82 -6.18 10.33
CA PHE A 95 -7.61 -6.44 9.54
C PHE A 95 -7.40 -5.42 8.40
N ILE A 96 -8.48 -4.89 7.82
CA ILE A 96 -8.41 -3.82 6.82
C ILE A 96 -7.94 -2.52 7.45
N ARG A 97 -8.53 -2.14 8.61
CA ARG A 97 -8.08 -0.96 9.36
C ARG A 97 -6.58 -1.05 9.67
N LYS A 98 -6.12 -2.22 10.10
CA LYS A 98 -4.71 -2.50 10.39
C LYS A 98 -3.81 -2.21 9.19
N LYS A 99 -4.16 -2.73 8.01
CA LYS A 99 -3.42 -2.46 6.76
C LYS A 99 -3.46 -0.97 6.36
N ALA A 100 -4.61 -0.31 6.47
CA ALA A 100 -4.73 1.11 6.16
C ALA A 100 -3.84 1.98 7.06
N ILE A 101 -3.71 1.63 8.35
CA ILE A 101 -2.81 2.31 9.28
C ILE A 101 -1.34 2.20 8.83
N PHE A 102 -0.89 1.03 8.36
CA PHE A 102 0.46 0.88 7.81
C PHE A 102 0.70 1.79 6.60
N VAL A 103 -0.26 1.84 5.68
CA VAL A 103 -0.19 2.71 4.51
C VAL A 103 -0.13 4.18 4.91
N LEU A 104 -0.96 4.62 5.86
CA LEU A 104 -0.95 5.99 6.39
C LEU A 104 0.38 6.33 7.07
N TYR A 105 0.97 5.39 7.82
CA TYR A 105 2.29 5.57 8.43
C TYR A 105 3.39 5.71 7.36
N LYS A 106 3.38 4.88 6.31
CA LYS A 106 4.35 4.99 5.21
C LYS A 106 4.20 6.33 4.48
N LEU A 107 2.96 6.80 4.27
CA LEU A 107 2.69 8.12 3.69
C LEU A 107 3.22 9.25 4.58
N LEU A 108 3.01 9.19 5.90
CA LEU A 108 3.54 10.15 6.86
C LEU A 108 5.07 10.26 6.79
N LYS A 109 5.76 9.12 6.60
CA LYS A 109 7.21 9.08 6.43
C LYS A 109 7.68 9.71 5.12
N LYS A 110 6.86 9.67 4.06
CA LYS A 110 7.16 10.25 2.73
C LYS A 110 6.80 11.73 2.62
N SER A 111 5.72 12.19 3.28
CA SER A 111 5.32 13.59 3.30
C SER A 111 4.83 14.01 4.68
N ASN A 112 5.47 15.03 5.27
CA ASN A 112 5.05 15.59 6.54
C ASN A 112 3.81 16.50 6.42
N GLU A 113 3.39 16.84 5.19
CA GLU A 113 2.21 17.68 4.94
C GLU A 113 0.91 17.00 5.41
N VAL A 114 0.89 15.67 5.42
CA VAL A 114 -0.26 14.88 5.84
C VAL A 114 -0.33 14.66 7.35
N ALA A 115 0.68 15.11 8.10
CA ALA A 115 0.86 14.79 9.51
C ALA A 115 -0.30 15.24 10.39
N SER A 116 -0.81 16.45 10.17
CA SER A 116 -1.94 17.01 10.92
C SER A 116 -3.21 16.14 10.83
N ARG A 117 -3.36 15.42 9.71
CA ARG A 117 -4.52 14.58 9.42
C ARG A 117 -4.32 13.14 9.89
N VAL A 118 -3.11 12.61 9.74
CA VAL A 118 -2.78 11.20 9.98
C VAL A 118 -2.48 10.93 11.46
N ILE A 119 -1.70 11.79 12.12
CA ILE A 119 -1.26 11.57 13.51
C ILE A 119 -2.42 11.36 14.50
N PRO A 120 -3.52 12.13 14.46
CA PRO A 120 -4.64 11.91 15.38
C PRO A 120 -5.23 10.50 15.25
N ILE A 121 -5.37 10.02 14.02
CA ILE A 121 -5.91 8.69 13.73
C ILE A 121 -4.96 7.59 14.19
N LEU A 122 -3.65 7.76 13.95
CA LEU A 122 -2.66 6.81 14.45
C LEU A 122 -2.71 6.71 15.98
N LYS A 123 -2.82 7.84 16.69
CA LYS A 123 -2.89 7.88 18.15
C LYS A 123 -4.16 7.23 18.70
N GLU A 124 -5.31 7.54 18.11
CA GLU A 124 -6.59 6.93 18.47
C GLU A 124 -6.50 5.40 18.32
N ARG A 125 -6.01 4.93 17.17
CA ARG A 125 -5.93 3.49 16.88
C ARG A 125 -4.88 2.77 17.70
N LEU A 126 -3.74 3.38 18.02
CA LEU A 126 -2.74 2.77 18.89
C LEU A 126 -3.23 2.56 20.33
N GLY A 127 -4.30 3.26 20.76
CA GLY A 127 -4.91 3.14 22.08
C GLY A 127 -6.03 2.10 22.20
N ASP A 128 -6.50 1.49 21.11
CA ASP A 128 -7.58 0.50 21.14
C ASP A 128 -7.07 -0.87 21.67
N ASP A 129 -7.69 -1.45 22.71
CA ASP A 129 -7.28 -2.73 23.34
C ASP A 129 -7.34 -3.96 22.40
N ASP A 130 -8.11 -3.90 21.31
CA ASP A 130 -8.16 -4.92 20.24
C ASP A 130 -6.83 -5.07 19.44
N ASN A 131 -5.82 -4.27 19.80
CA ASN A 131 -4.54 -4.15 19.12
C ASN A 131 -3.35 -4.84 19.81
N GLY A 132 -3.59 -5.74 20.76
CA GLY A 132 -2.52 -6.59 21.34
C GLY A 132 -1.64 -7.27 20.27
N ASN A 133 -2.25 -7.76 19.18
CA ASN A 133 -1.54 -8.36 18.03
C ASN A 133 -1.04 -7.34 17.00
N PHE A 134 -1.42 -6.07 17.14
CA PHE A 134 -1.04 -4.97 16.23
C PHE A 134 0.41 -4.53 16.49
N ILE A 135 0.84 -4.54 17.74
CA ILE A 135 2.22 -4.22 18.14
C ILE A 135 3.19 -5.31 17.64
N GLU A 136 2.80 -6.60 17.69
CA GLU A 136 3.60 -7.69 17.11
C GLU A 136 3.66 -7.61 15.57
N SER A 137 2.56 -7.25 14.91
CA SER A 137 2.56 -7.06 13.44
C SER A 137 3.37 -5.83 13.02
N LEU A 138 3.34 -4.76 13.82
CA LEU A 138 4.22 -3.60 13.68
C LEU A 138 5.67 -4.04 13.87
N LEU A 139 6.01 -4.77 14.93
CA LEU A 139 7.35 -5.31 15.18
C LEU A 139 7.83 -6.26 14.08
N PHE A 140 6.96 -7.10 13.50
CA PHE A 140 7.28 -7.97 12.38
C PHE A 140 7.50 -7.20 11.06
N CYS A 141 6.72 -6.13 10.82
CA CYS A 141 6.97 -5.18 9.73
C CYS A 141 8.25 -4.36 9.95
N PHE A 142 8.54 -3.95 11.19
CA PHE A 142 9.81 -3.34 11.57
C PHE A 142 10.96 -4.33 11.29
N TYR A 143 10.84 -5.61 11.68
CA TYR A 143 11.89 -6.63 11.51
C TYR A 143 12.17 -6.96 10.04
N ASN A 144 11.13 -7.13 9.21
CA ASN A 144 11.30 -7.41 7.78
C ASN A 144 11.80 -6.20 6.97
N THR A 145 11.45 -4.98 7.38
CA THR A 145 11.99 -3.76 6.76
C THR A 145 13.44 -3.51 7.21
N PHE A 146 13.82 -3.86 8.45
CA PHE A 146 15.19 -3.71 8.94
C PHE A 146 16.17 -4.71 8.28
N ILE A 147 15.76 -5.96 8.03
CA ILE A 147 16.63 -6.96 7.39
C ILE A 147 16.97 -6.59 5.93
N LYS A 148 16.07 -5.92 5.20
CA LYS A 148 16.40 -5.41 3.85
C LYS A 148 17.28 -4.16 3.85
N VAL A 149 17.28 -3.36 4.91
CA VAL A 149 18.11 -2.14 5.00
C VAL A 149 19.51 -2.41 5.55
N SER A 150 19.68 -3.39 6.46
CA SER A 150 21.00 -3.74 7.00
C SER A 150 21.92 -4.50 6.03
N ILE A 151 21.43 -4.99 4.88
CA ILE A 151 22.27 -5.66 3.87
C ILE A 151 22.77 -4.68 2.79
N HIS A 152 22.27 -3.43 2.75
CA HIS A 152 22.72 -2.42 1.78
C HIS A 152 23.65 -1.35 2.36
N PHE A 153 23.97 -1.43 3.66
CA PHE A 153 25.00 -0.65 4.34
C PHE A 153 25.98 -1.59 5.06
N GLN A 154 26.70 -2.40 4.28
CA GLN A 154 28.01 -2.91 4.66
C GLN A 154 28.88 -3.08 3.42
#